data_AF-A0A661IEF3-F1
#
_entry.id   AF-A0A661IEF3-F1
#
_cell.length_a   1.000
_cell.length_b   1.000
_cell.length_c   1.000
_cell.angle_alpha   90.00
_cell.angle_beta   90.00
_cell.angle_gamma   90.00
#
_symmetry.space_group_name_H-M   'P 1'
#
loop_
_entity.id
_entity.type
_entity.pdbx_description
1 polymer ?
#
loop_
_entity_poly.entity_id
_entity_poly.type
_entity_poly.pdbx_seq_one_letter_code
_entity_poly.pdbx_strand_id
1 'polypeptide(L)'
;MDLFSMYSELVPLNDLSKIDSNFFYYYGDKQNSNILVYDCVEVDIESAYPTILKILFGENDPFITEMMSKESKLARNIFISTTLKERSNIEGKNYLHDLNIYSKMIVLAFVYSHWKDVTILEFKKDGCVFKGIDNDIFGETAKNFKEYINKYNINYHVDKIKKYVRFNKTSIYANETTVDIKGSFKGIPKYIKKLIIDLFINKLDPYDNQLDQLIVIYSTKFSEILFRSGLKEEFDYYYKFRETDYFSNFNNFSKNPRDTDPELLMQTVIFPLISLLRSEK
;
A
#
# COMPACT_ATOMS: atom_id res chain seq x y z
N MET A 1 8.28 10.02 -29.96
CA MET A 1 8.22 10.79 -28.71
C MET A 1 8.92 9.99 -27.63
N ASP A 2 9.79 10.60 -26.81
CA ASP A 2 10.43 9.89 -25.69
C ASP A 2 9.50 9.81 -24.45
N LEU A 3 9.86 8.96 -23.48
CA LEU A 3 9.04 8.72 -22.28
C LEU A 3 8.80 9.99 -21.46
N PHE A 4 9.77 10.91 -21.42
CA PHE A 4 9.68 12.15 -20.65
C PHE A 4 8.67 13.12 -21.26
N SER A 5 8.71 13.27 -22.59
CA SER A 5 7.72 14.06 -23.32
C SER A 5 6.31 13.50 -23.14
N MET A 6 6.14 12.18 -23.27
CA MET A 6 4.83 11.54 -23.05
C MET A 6 4.32 11.75 -21.61
N TYR A 7 5.20 11.58 -20.62
CA TYR A 7 4.86 11.78 -19.21
C TYR A 7 4.41 13.22 -18.94
N SER A 8 5.15 14.20 -19.45
CA SER A 8 4.89 15.63 -19.20
C SER A 8 3.56 16.10 -19.79
N GLU A 9 3.12 15.47 -20.88
CA GLU A 9 1.84 15.75 -21.52
C GLU A 9 0.66 15.00 -20.86
N LEU A 10 0.88 13.77 -20.39
CA LEU A 10 -0.17 12.93 -19.80
C LEU A 10 -0.47 13.28 -18.34
N VAL A 11 0.57 13.55 -17.55
CA VAL A 11 0.45 13.60 -16.10
C VAL A 11 0.28 15.05 -15.63
N PRO A 12 -0.78 15.37 -14.86
CA PRO A 12 -1.03 16.73 -14.40
C PRO A 12 0.08 17.21 -13.47
N LEU A 13 0.41 18.50 -13.56
CA LEU A 13 1.42 19.12 -12.71
C LEU A 13 0.90 19.30 -11.27
N ASN A 14 1.43 18.50 -10.34
CA ASN A 14 1.17 18.56 -8.91
C ASN A 14 2.42 18.06 -8.14
N ASP A 15 2.40 18.14 -6.80
CA ASP A 15 3.58 17.73 -6.01
C ASP A 15 3.96 16.27 -6.18
N LEU A 16 2.98 15.40 -6.41
CA LEU A 16 3.23 13.97 -6.64
C LEU A 16 3.84 13.75 -8.02
N SER A 17 3.49 14.51 -9.05
CA SER A 17 4.02 14.32 -10.41
C SER A 17 5.39 14.96 -10.65
N LYS A 18 5.92 15.75 -9.69
CA LYS A 18 7.32 16.19 -9.70
C LYS A 18 8.25 14.97 -9.71
N ILE A 19 9.12 14.89 -10.69
CA ILE A 19 9.94 13.70 -10.94
C ILE A 19 10.86 13.37 -9.74
N ASP A 20 11.41 14.40 -9.07
CA ASP A 20 12.28 14.25 -7.89
C ASP A 20 11.54 14.24 -6.54
N SER A 21 10.20 14.23 -6.50
CA SER A 21 9.47 14.17 -5.23
C SER A 21 9.38 12.75 -4.67
N ASN A 22 9.08 12.65 -3.36
CA ASN A 22 9.00 11.39 -2.61
C ASN A 22 8.30 10.25 -3.38
N PHE A 23 8.96 9.09 -3.43
CA PHE A 23 8.45 7.86 -4.06
C PHE A 23 7.43 7.09 -3.21
N PHE A 24 7.17 7.60 -2.01
CA PHE A 24 6.11 7.13 -1.14
C PHE A 24 5.16 8.28 -0.89
N TYR A 25 3.90 8.07 -1.23
CA TYR A 25 2.84 9.04 -1.02
C TYR A 25 1.62 8.34 -0.46
N TYR A 26 1.01 8.95 0.54
CA TYR A 26 -0.23 8.48 1.15
C TYR A 26 -1.13 9.68 1.34
N TYR A 27 -2.25 9.71 0.61
CA TYR A 27 -3.17 10.86 0.60
C TYR A 27 -3.71 11.16 2.00
N GLY A 28 -4.17 10.13 2.74
CA GLY A 28 -4.69 10.29 4.10
C GLY A 28 -3.66 10.89 5.06
N ASP A 29 -2.41 10.44 4.98
CA ASP A 29 -1.32 10.97 5.80
C ASP A 29 -1.02 12.43 5.45
N LYS A 30 -1.01 12.78 4.14
CA LYS A 30 -0.81 14.17 3.69
C LYS A 30 -1.94 15.10 4.16
N GLN A 31 -3.17 14.61 4.18
CA GLN A 31 -4.33 15.37 4.66
C GLN A 31 -4.49 15.35 6.18
N ASN A 32 -3.63 14.61 6.91
CA ASN A 32 -3.79 14.33 8.33
C ASN A 32 -5.22 13.87 8.68
N SER A 33 -5.76 12.97 7.86
CA SER A 33 -7.15 12.52 7.95
C SER A 33 -7.28 11.02 7.70
N ASN A 34 -8.30 10.43 8.31
CA ASN A 34 -8.72 9.07 8.02
C ASN A 34 -9.57 9.09 6.76
N ILE A 35 -9.33 8.18 5.83
CA ILE A 35 -10.05 8.12 4.55
C ILE A 35 -10.63 6.73 4.31
N LEU A 36 -11.83 6.72 3.74
CA LEU A 36 -12.50 5.54 3.19
C LEU A 36 -12.91 5.89 1.76
N VAL A 37 -12.48 5.07 0.81
CA VAL A 37 -12.74 5.26 -0.62
C VAL A 37 -13.22 3.95 -1.22
N TYR A 38 -14.22 4.02 -2.09
CA TYR A 38 -14.84 2.85 -2.73
C TYR A 38 -14.39 2.72 -4.18
N ASP A 39 -14.39 1.48 -4.67
CA ASP A 39 -14.11 1.10 -6.06
C ASP A 39 -12.85 1.80 -6.59
N CYS A 40 -11.75 1.56 -5.89
CA CYS A 40 -10.42 2.00 -6.26
C CYS A 40 -9.77 0.99 -7.21
N VAL A 41 -8.67 1.39 -7.82
CA VAL A 41 -7.84 0.55 -8.66
C VAL A 41 -6.42 0.54 -8.08
N GLU A 42 -5.81 -0.64 -7.98
CA GLU A 42 -4.38 -0.82 -7.74
C GLU A 42 -3.72 -1.21 -9.05
N VAL A 43 -2.62 -0.52 -9.37
CA VAL A 43 -1.77 -0.80 -10.53
C VAL A 43 -0.36 -1.03 -10.02
N ASP A 44 0.29 -2.11 -10.47
CA ASP A 44 1.70 -2.40 -10.20
C ASP A 44 2.41 -2.88 -11.47
N ILE A 45 3.67 -2.47 -11.66
CA ILE A 45 4.48 -2.95 -12.79
C ILE A 45 5.08 -4.31 -12.42
N GLU A 46 4.79 -5.33 -13.23
CA GLU A 46 5.39 -6.64 -13.04
C GLU A 46 6.91 -6.59 -13.20
N SER A 47 7.62 -6.97 -12.14
CA SER A 47 9.09 -6.95 -12.13
C SER A 47 9.66 -5.58 -12.58
N ALA A 48 9.09 -4.48 -12.05
CA ALA A 48 9.39 -3.10 -12.41
C ALA A 48 10.87 -2.82 -12.72
N TYR A 49 11.76 -3.12 -11.76
CA TYR A 49 13.18 -2.82 -11.90
C TYR A 49 13.88 -3.61 -13.01
N PRO A 50 13.79 -4.95 -13.07
CA PRO A 50 14.28 -5.70 -14.22
C PRO A 50 13.79 -5.18 -15.57
N THR A 51 12.50 -4.85 -15.68
CA THR A 51 11.90 -4.32 -16.91
C THR A 51 12.52 -2.97 -17.30
N ILE A 52 12.59 -2.02 -16.37
CA ILE A 52 13.19 -0.70 -16.61
C ILE A 52 14.67 -0.82 -16.97
N LEU A 53 15.42 -1.70 -16.30
CA LEU A 53 16.84 -1.89 -16.56
C LEU A 53 17.12 -2.41 -17.97
N LYS A 54 16.29 -3.33 -18.48
CA LYS A 54 16.36 -3.78 -19.87
C LYS A 54 16.15 -2.63 -20.86
N ILE A 55 15.25 -1.70 -20.55
CA ILE A 55 14.98 -0.51 -21.38
C ILE A 55 16.19 0.42 -21.36
N LEU A 56 16.81 0.64 -20.20
CA LEU A 56 17.93 1.57 -20.02
C LEU A 56 19.25 1.06 -20.60
N PHE A 57 19.59 -0.20 -20.37
CA PHE A 57 20.88 -0.78 -20.75
C PHE A 57 20.81 -1.64 -22.03
N GLY A 58 19.63 -2.08 -22.43
CA GLY A 58 19.42 -3.01 -23.53
C GLY A 58 19.57 -4.47 -23.11
N GLU A 59 18.87 -5.38 -23.80
CA GLU A 59 18.82 -6.80 -23.42
C GLU A 59 20.16 -7.53 -23.52
N ASN A 60 21.06 -7.04 -24.38
CA ASN A 60 22.38 -7.64 -24.62
C ASN A 60 23.46 -7.14 -23.65
N ASP A 61 23.14 -6.24 -22.72
CA ASP A 61 24.12 -5.76 -21.74
C ASP A 61 24.53 -6.92 -20.80
N PRO A 62 25.83 -7.12 -20.51
CA PRO A 62 26.31 -8.18 -19.61
C PRO A 62 25.66 -8.14 -18.23
N PHE A 63 25.39 -6.94 -17.69
CA PHE A 63 24.68 -6.77 -16.42
C PHE A 63 23.26 -7.32 -16.51
N ILE A 64 22.55 -7.09 -17.61
CA ILE A 64 21.19 -7.59 -17.82
C ILE A 64 21.19 -9.11 -17.97
N THR A 65 22.14 -9.65 -18.73
CA THR A 65 22.30 -11.10 -18.90
C THR A 65 22.54 -11.78 -17.56
N GLU A 66 23.41 -11.22 -16.72
CA GLU A 66 23.68 -11.76 -15.38
C GLU A 66 22.49 -11.55 -14.40
N MET A 67 21.81 -10.42 -14.47
CA MET A 67 20.59 -10.18 -13.69
C MET A 67 19.53 -11.24 -13.99
N MET A 68 19.31 -11.54 -15.28
CA MET A 68 18.29 -12.49 -15.72
C MET A 68 18.65 -13.94 -15.41
N SER A 69 19.93 -14.27 -15.20
CA SER A 69 20.36 -15.61 -14.80
C SER A 69 20.10 -15.91 -13.31
N LYS A 70 19.77 -14.90 -12.49
CA LYS A 70 19.42 -15.13 -11.08
C LYS A 70 18.01 -15.72 -10.96
N GLU A 71 17.91 -16.92 -10.39
CA GLU A 71 16.67 -17.70 -10.35
C GLU A 71 15.56 -17.04 -9.52
N SER A 72 15.87 -16.52 -8.33
CA SER A 72 14.87 -15.97 -7.42
C SER A 72 14.69 -14.45 -7.54
N LYS A 73 13.46 -13.96 -7.29
CA LYS A 73 13.15 -12.52 -7.22
C LYS A 73 14.03 -11.80 -6.19
N LEU A 74 14.27 -12.45 -5.05
CA LEU A 74 15.12 -11.90 -4.00
C LEU A 74 16.58 -11.76 -4.47
N ALA A 75 17.13 -12.80 -5.09
CA ALA A 75 18.49 -12.77 -5.62
C ALA A 75 18.65 -11.70 -6.70
N ARG A 76 17.67 -11.55 -7.61
CA ARG A 76 17.64 -10.47 -8.60
C ARG A 76 17.67 -9.10 -7.94
N ASN A 77 16.82 -8.85 -6.95
CA ASN A 77 16.75 -7.56 -6.27
C ASN A 77 18.05 -7.22 -5.52
N ILE A 78 18.67 -8.22 -4.88
CA ILE A 78 19.98 -8.05 -4.22
C ILE A 78 21.05 -7.71 -5.25
N PHE A 79 21.13 -8.47 -6.35
CA PHE A 79 22.09 -8.23 -7.42
C PHE A 79 21.97 -6.82 -8.01
N ILE A 80 20.76 -6.42 -8.40
CA ILE A 80 20.48 -5.07 -8.91
C ILE A 80 20.97 -4.00 -7.93
N SER A 81 20.62 -4.14 -6.64
CA SER A 81 20.94 -3.14 -5.62
C SER A 81 22.45 -3.01 -5.40
N THR A 82 23.16 -4.12 -5.32
CA THR A 82 24.61 -4.14 -5.07
C THR A 82 25.38 -3.62 -6.28
N THR A 83 25.12 -4.19 -7.47
CA THR A 83 25.88 -3.86 -8.69
C THR A 83 25.62 -2.43 -9.16
N LEU A 84 24.37 -1.94 -9.10
CA LEU A 84 24.11 -0.54 -9.47
C LEU A 84 24.71 0.45 -8.48
N LYS A 85 24.82 0.11 -7.18
CA LYS A 85 25.48 0.97 -6.20
C LYS A 85 26.98 1.07 -6.48
N GLU A 86 27.63 -0.04 -6.79
CA GLU A 86 29.04 -0.06 -7.17
C GLU A 86 29.29 0.75 -8.45
N ARG A 87 28.47 0.50 -9.49
CA ARG A 87 28.56 1.23 -10.76
C ARG A 87 28.30 2.73 -10.58
N SER A 88 27.35 3.10 -9.73
CA SER A 88 27.04 4.49 -9.36
C SER A 88 28.27 5.21 -8.79
N ASN A 89 29.02 4.55 -7.91
CA ASN A 89 30.24 5.12 -7.31
C ASN A 89 31.36 5.34 -8.33
N ILE A 90 31.51 4.43 -9.32
CA ILE A 90 32.55 4.51 -10.35
C ILE A 90 32.21 5.62 -11.37
N GLU A 91 30.95 5.69 -11.78
CA GLU A 91 30.51 6.58 -12.86
C GLU A 91 29.98 7.94 -12.40
N GLY A 92 29.84 8.17 -11.09
CA GLY A 92 29.29 9.41 -10.54
C GLY A 92 27.80 9.61 -10.85
N LYS A 93 27.05 8.52 -11.04
CA LYS A 93 25.60 8.53 -11.35
C LYS A 93 24.80 7.96 -10.18
N ASN A 94 23.47 8.13 -10.20
CA ASN A 94 22.58 7.55 -9.19
C ASN A 94 21.52 6.64 -9.84
N TYR A 95 21.97 5.49 -10.30
CA TYR A 95 21.12 4.56 -11.05
C TYR A 95 19.87 4.09 -10.27
N LEU A 96 19.96 3.96 -8.95
CA LEU A 96 18.81 3.56 -8.13
C LEU A 96 17.76 4.67 -8.01
N HIS A 97 18.20 5.94 -7.96
CA HIS A 97 17.30 7.08 -8.02
C HIS A 97 16.63 7.18 -9.39
N ASP A 98 17.40 7.04 -10.46
CA ASP A 98 16.89 7.06 -11.83
C ASP A 98 15.84 5.95 -12.02
N LEU A 99 16.09 4.74 -11.52
CA LEU A 99 15.09 3.66 -11.56
C LEU A 99 13.76 4.03 -10.90
N ASN A 100 13.81 4.73 -9.77
CA ASN A 100 12.59 5.18 -9.10
C ASN A 100 11.84 6.25 -9.92
N ILE A 101 12.58 7.17 -10.53
CA ILE A 101 12.04 8.16 -11.45
C ILE A 101 11.34 7.47 -12.62
N TYR A 102 12.02 6.55 -13.30
CA TYR A 102 11.45 5.83 -14.44
C TYR A 102 10.21 5.04 -14.05
N SER A 103 10.25 4.34 -12.91
CA SER A 103 9.10 3.60 -12.39
C SER A 103 7.91 4.52 -12.16
N LYS A 104 8.13 5.68 -11.53
CA LYS A 104 7.11 6.70 -11.31
C LYS A 104 6.52 7.23 -12.60
N MET A 105 7.37 7.53 -13.58
CA MET A 105 6.92 8.00 -14.88
C MET A 105 6.03 6.98 -15.57
N ILE A 106 6.45 5.71 -15.57
CA ILE A 106 5.72 4.62 -16.21
C ILE A 106 4.38 4.37 -15.51
N VAL A 107 4.35 4.24 -14.17
CA VAL A 107 3.10 4.01 -13.42
C VAL A 107 2.11 5.16 -13.61
N LEU A 108 2.54 6.40 -13.41
CA LEU A 108 1.62 7.54 -13.49
C LEU A 108 1.18 7.78 -14.94
N ALA A 109 2.08 7.70 -15.93
CA ALA A 109 1.67 7.81 -17.33
C ALA A 109 0.69 6.69 -17.71
N PHE A 110 0.84 5.48 -17.18
CA PHE A 110 -0.14 4.41 -17.36
C PHE A 110 -1.49 4.78 -16.77
N VAL A 111 -1.53 5.27 -15.53
CA VAL A 111 -2.78 5.67 -14.89
C VAL A 111 -3.48 6.79 -15.67
N TYR A 112 -2.77 7.89 -15.97
CA TYR A 112 -3.37 9.03 -16.67
C TYR A 112 -3.63 8.78 -18.17
N SER A 113 -3.04 7.72 -18.75
CA SER A 113 -3.37 7.28 -20.11
C SER A 113 -4.52 6.28 -20.18
N HIS A 114 -5.14 5.91 -19.05
CA HIS A 114 -6.24 4.95 -18.98
C HIS A 114 -7.46 5.49 -18.19
N TRP A 115 -7.25 6.39 -17.23
CA TRP A 115 -8.30 6.95 -16.37
C TRP A 115 -8.32 8.48 -16.40
N LYS A 116 -9.52 9.04 -16.18
CA LYS A 116 -9.77 10.47 -15.93
C LYS A 116 -10.14 10.71 -14.46
N ASP A 117 -10.09 11.98 -14.05
CA ASP A 117 -10.43 12.44 -12.68
C ASP A 117 -9.71 11.62 -11.59
N VAL A 118 -8.43 11.38 -11.84
CA VAL A 118 -7.60 10.51 -11.01
C VAL A 118 -7.23 11.21 -9.70
N THR A 119 -7.57 10.56 -8.59
CA THR A 119 -7.06 10.88 -7.26
C THR A 119 -6.16 9.74 -6.79
N ILE A 120 -4.85 9.99 -6.72
CA ILE A 120 -3.90 9.02 -6.16
C ILE A 120 -4.07 8.97 -4.65
N LEU A 121 -4.37 7.78 -4.12
CA LEU A 121 -4.56 7.50 -2.70
C LEU A 121 -3.27 7.01 -2.07
N GLU A 122 -2.54 6.16 -2.78
CA GLU A 122 -1.19 5.74 -2.44
C GLU A 122 -0.31 5.69 -3.67
N PHE A 123 0.94 6.11 -3.53
CA PHE A 123 1.99 5.84 -4.51
C PHE A 123 3.13 5.12 -3.81
N LYS A 124 3.56 4.01 -4.41
CA LYS A 124 4.70 3.21 -4.00
C LYS A 124 5.61 3.05 -5.22
N LYS A 125 6.83 2.58 -4.95
CA LYS A 125 7.92 2.52 -5.92
C LYS A 125 7.52 1.99 -7.31
N ASP A 126 6.78 0.89 -7.34
CA ASP A 126 6.40 0.10 -8.53
C ASP A 126 4.91 0.16 -8.87
N GLY A 127 4.11 0.83 -8.04
CA GLY A 127 2.66 0.82 -8.19
C GLY A 127 1.94 1.91 -7.42
N CYS A 128 0.65 2.04 -7.67
CA CYS A 128 -0.19 3.03 -7.00
C CYS A 128 -1.61 2.52 -6.81
N VAL A 129 -2.29 3.11 -5.82
CA VAL A 129 -3.70 2.88 -5.54
C VAL A 129 -4.39 4.22 -5.76
N PHE A 130 -5.45 4.23 -6.57
CA PHE A 130 -6.12 5.47 -6.94
C PHE A 130 -7.62 5.26 -7.15
N LYS A 131 -8.33 6.37 -7.19
CA LYS A 131 -9.71 6.45 -7.69
C LYS A 131 -9.69 7.21 -9.00
N GLY A 132 -10.40 6.71 -10.01
CA GLY A 132 -10.54 7.37 -11.30
C GLY A 132 -11.74 6.82 -12.06
N ILE A 133 -12.04 7.44 -13.19
CA ILE A 133 -13.11 7.04 -14.11
C ILE A 133 -12.46 6.44 -15.35
N ASP A 134 -12.88 5.23 -15.74
CA ASP A 134 -12.43 4.60 -16.99
C ASP A 134 -12.69 5.56 -18.15
N ASN A 135 -11.67 5.80 -18.97
CA ASN A 135 -11.77 6.76 -20.06
C ASN A 135 -11.62 6.06 -21.40
N ASP A 136 -12.69 5.81 -22.15
CA ASP A 136 -12.56 5.11 -23.44
C ASP A 136 -11.96 5.99 -24.57
N ILE A 137 -11.82 7.29 -24.35
CA ILE A 137 -11.36 8.25 -25.37
C ILE A 137 -9.96 8.76 -25.02
N PHE A 138 -8.96 8.27 -25.74
CA PHE A 138 -7.55 8.60 -25.55
C PHE A 138 -7.02 9.51 -26.66
N GLY A 139 -6.40 10.62 -26.25
CA GLY A 139 -5.65 11.49 -27.17
C GLY A 139 -4.40 10.80 -27.73
N GLU A 140 -3.74 11.45 -28.69
CA GLU A 140 -2.59 10.88 -29.41
C GLU A 140 -1.44 10.48 -28.48
N THR A 141 -1.13 11.29 -27.47
CA THR A 141 -0.08 11.00 -26.49
C THR A 141 -0.34 9.71 -25.71
N ALA A 142 -1.59 9.42 -25.36
CA ALA A 142 -1.96 8.18 -24.67
C ALA A 142 -1.83 6.96 -25.59
N LYS A 143 -2.06 7.10 -26.91
CA LYS A 143 -1.78 6.04 -27.89
C LYS A 143 -0.28 5.79 -28.02
N ASN A 144 0.52 6.86 -28.17
CA ASN A 144 1.98 6.77 -28.21
C ASN A 144 2.54 6.06 -26.97
N PHE A 145 1.96 6.33 -25.80
CA PHE A 145 2.37 5.65 -24.57
C PHE A 145 1.99 4.17 -24.54
N LYS A 146 0.82 3.78 -25.06
CA LYS A 146 0.45 2.37 -25.22
C LYS A 146 1.39 1.64 -26.19
N GLU A 147 1.77 2.27 -27.29
CA GLU A 147 2.78 1.74 -28.21
C GLU A 147 4.15 1.58 -27.54
N TYR A 148 4.55 2.54 -26.71
CA TYR A 148 5.76 2.43 -25.91
C TYR A 148 5.73 1.23 -24.97
N ILE A 149 4.63 1.03 -24.23
CA ILE A 149 4.43 -0.14 -23.36
C ILE A 149 4.57 -1.44 -24.14
N ASN A 150 3.88 -1.55 -25.27
CA ASN A 150 3.89 -2.75 -26.11
C ASN A 150 5.29 -3.04 -26.68
N LYS A 151 5.98 -2.00 -27.16
CA LYS A 151 7.34 -2.11 -27.71
C LYS A 151 8.33 -2.67 -26.70
N TYR A 152 8.21 -2.27 -25.43
CA TYR A 152 9.13 -2.67 -24.35
C TYR A 152 8.58 -3.80 -23.48
N ASN A 153 7.44 -4.39 -23.85
CA ASN A 153 6.80 -5.50 -23.13
C ASN A 153 6.62 -5.21 -21.62
N ILE A 154 6.13 -4.01 -21.29
CA ILE A 154 5.88 -3.60 -19.90
C ILE A 154 4.52 -4.15 -19.47
N ASN A 155 4.53 -5.12 -18.56
CA ASN A 155 3.30 -5.72 -18.03
C ASN A 155 2.86 -5.06 -16.73
N TYR A 156 1.54 -4.94 -16.56
CA TYR A 156 0.93 -4.38 -15.37
C TYR A 156 -0.04 -5.38 -14.74
N HIS A 157 0.00 -5.46 -13.42
CA HIS A 157 -1.08 -6.03 -12.65
C HIS A 157 -2.10 -4.93 -12.33
N VAL A 158 -3.37 -5.15 -12.66
CA VAL A 158 -4.45 -4.18 -12.41
C VAL A 158 -5.54 -4.87 -11.60
N ASP A 159 -5.70 -4.44 -10.35
CA ASP A 159 -6.69 -4.97 -9.43
C ASP A 159 -7.78 -3.94 -9.11
N LYS A 160 -9.01 -4.43 -8.96
CA LYS A 160 -10.10 -3.63 -8.40
C LYS A 160 -10.15 -3.82 -6.89
N ILE A 161 -10.16 -2.70 -6.17
CA ILE A 161 -10.31 -2.65 -4.72
C ILE A 161 -11.68 -2.09 -4.37
N LYS A 162 -12.51 -2.90 -3.70
CA LYS A 162 -13.88 -2.49 -3.40
C LYS A 162 -13.95 -1.42 -2.32
N LYS A 163 -13.19 -1.60 -1.24
CA LYS A 163 -13.03 -0.59 -0.19
C LYS A 163 -11.55 -0.43 0.14
N TYR A 164 -11.07 0.80 0.11
CA TYR A 164 -9.75 1.18 0.57
C TYR A 164 -9.88 2.10 1.78
N VAL A 165 -9.14 1.81 2.84
CA VAL A 165 -9.10 2.63 4.05
C VAL A 165 -7.67 2.97 4.40
N ARG A 166 -7.43 4.20 4.85
CA ARG A 166 -6.17 4.65 5.44
C ARG A 166 -6.44 5.40 6.73
N PHE A 167 -5.80 4.95 7.82
CA PHE A 167 -5.82 5.60 9.14
C PHE A 167 -4.51 5.27 9.86
N ASN A 168 -3.98 6.19 10.67
CA ASN A 168 -2.82 5.93 11.54
C ASN A 168 -1.68 5.14 10.88
N LYS A 169 -1.31 5.54 9.65
CA LYS A 169 -0.29 4.91 8.82
C LYS A 169 -0.54 3.42 8.47
N THR A 170 -1.78 2.98 8.56
CA THR A 170 -2.26 1.63 8.22
C THR A 170 -3.23 1.71 7.06
N SER A 171 -3.06 0.83 6.08
CA SER A 171 -3.90 0.71 4.90
C SER A 171 -4.64 -0.61 4.93
N ILE A 172 -5.93 -0.58 4.64
CA ILE A 172 -6.77 -1.77 4.48
C ILE A 172 -7.28 -1.80 3.04
N TYR A 173 -7.08 -2.92 2.38
CA TYR A 173 -7.58 -3.22 1.05
C TYR A 173 -8.60 -4.34 1.20
N ALA A 174 -9.86 -4.05 0.93
CA ALA A 174 -10.93 -5.03 1.01
C ALA A 174 -11.56 -5.24 -0.37
N ASN A 175 -11.58 -6.50 -0.79
CA ASN A 175 -12.31 -7.00 -1.93
C ASN A 175 -13.53 -7.80 -1.44
N GLU A 176 -14.23 -8.48 -2.34
CA GLU A 176 -15.43 -9.24 -1.98
C GLU A 176 -15.14 -10.45 -1.09
N THR A 177 -13.91 -10.97 -1.11
CA THR A 177 -13.55 -12.21 -0.41
C THR A 177 -12.30 -12.08 0.46
N THR A 178 -11.53 -11.00 0.30
CA THR A 178 -10.24 -10.84 0.97
C THR A 178 -10.10 -9.47 1.60
N VAL A 179 -9.40 -9.43 2.73
CA VAL A 179 -8.93 -8.21 3.38
C VAL A 179 -7.43 -8.33 3.57
N ASP A 180 -6.68 -7.39 3.02
CA ASP A 180 -5.26 -7.22 3.28
C ASP A 180 -5.01 -5.96 4.11
N ILE A 181 -4.08 -6.04 5.05
CA ILE A 181 -3.74 -4.95 5.97
C ILE A 181 -2.24 -4.71 5.89
N LYS A 182 -1.85 -3.49 5.50
CA LYS A 182 -0.46 -3.06 5.36
C LYS A 182 -0.18 -1.88 6.31
N GLY A 183 1.09 -1.68 6.68
CA GLY A 183 1.52 -0.56 7.52
C GLY A 183 1.62 -0.90 9.01
N SER A 184 1.45 0.10 9.87
CA SER A 184 1.74 0.01 11.32
C SER A 184 1.00 -1.14 12.01
N PHE A 185 -0.27 -1.36 11.64
CA PHE A 185 -1.15 -2.34 12.26
C PHE A 185 -1.40 -3.59 11.38
N LYS A 186 -0.44 -3.99 10.53
CA LYS A 186 -0.55 -5.24 9.75
C LYS A 186 -0.81 -6.49 10.60
N GLY A 187 -0.29 -6.53 11.82
CA GLY A 187 -0.37 -7.67 12.71
C GLY A 187 -1.43 -7.56 13.81
N ILE A 188 -2.59 -6.94 13.53
CA ILE A 188 -3.66 -6.76 14.53
C ILE A 188 -4.14 -8.08 15.19
N PRO A 189 -4.73 -7.99 16.40
CA PRO A 189 -5.36 -9.12 17.07
C PRO A 189 -6.38 -9.86 16.21
N LYS A 190 -6.50 -11.16 16.45
CA LYS A 190 -7.40 -12.06 15.70
C LYS A 190 -8.85 -11.59 15.76
N TYR A 191 -9.30 -11.12 16.91
CA TYR A 191 -10.65 -10.58 17.06
C TYR A 191 -10.89 -9.35 16.18
N ILE A 192 -9.96 -8.38 16.18
CA ILE A 192 -10.08 -7.18 15.34
C ILE A 192 -10.04 -7.55 13.86
N LYS A 193 -9.19 -8.51 13.46
CA LYS A 193 -9.14 -8.98 12.07
C LYS A 193 -10.48 -9.58 11.65
N LYS A 194 -11.10 -10.38 12.53
CA LYS A 194 -12.45 -10.92 12.30
C LYS A 194 -13.48 -9.80 12.19
N LEU A 195 -13.46 -8.83 13.11
CA LEU A 195 -14.34 -7.66 13.07
C LEU A 195 -14.22 -6.91 11.73
N ILE A 196 -13.01 -6.66 11.23
CA ILE A 196 -12.82 -5.98 9.95
C ILE A 196 -13.40 -6.80 8.80
N ILE A 197 -13.20 -8.13 8.78
CA ILE A 197 -13.81 -9.00 7.78
C ILE A 197 -15.33 -8.91 7.86
N ASP A 198 -15.90 -8.96 9.06
CA ASP A 198 -17.35 -8.91 9.25
C ASP A 198 -17.93 -7.57 8.78
N LEU A 199 -17.26 -6.46 9.09
CA LEU A 199 -17.67 -5.11 8.67
C LEU A 199 -17.53 -4.87 7.16
N PHE A 200 -16.44 -5.32 6.54
CA PHE A 200 -16.12 -4.98 5.15
C PHE A 200 -16.68 -5.99 4.14
N ILE A 201 -16.74 -7.28 4.51
CA ILE A 201 -17.17 -8.37 3.64
C ILE A 201 -18.57 -8.86 4.02
N ASN A 202 -18.79 -9.21 5.28
CA ASN A 202 -20.08 -9.78 5.73
C ASN A 202 -21.18 -8.73 5.96
N LYS A 203 -20.87 -7.45 5.70
CA LYS A 203 -21.78 -6.30 5.81
C LYS A 203 -22.47 -6.22 7.18
N LEU A 204 -21.75 -6.56 8.24
CA LEU A 204 -22.22 -6.41 9.60
C LEU A 204 -22.44 -4.92 9.91
N ASP A 205 -23.59 -4.58 10.49
CA ASP A 205 -23.87 -3.23 10.95
C ASP A 205 -23.03 -2.94 12.22
N PRO A 206 -22.06 -2.02 12.19
CA PRO A 206 -21.23 -1.72 13.36
C PRO A 206 -22.02 -1.18 14.55
N TYR A 207 -23.28 -0.76 14.36
CA TYR A 207 -24.13 -0.16 15.38
C TYR A 207 -25.11 -1.12 16.04
N ASP A 208 -25.22 -2.37 15.55
CA ASP A 208 -26.12 -3.37 16.13
C ASP A 208 -25.45 -4.08 17.33
N ASN A 209 -25.53 -3.46 18.52
CA ASN A 209 -25.00 -3.96 19.81
C ASN A 209 -23.49 -4.25 19.86
N GLN A 210 -22.76 -4.04 18.77
CA GLN A 210 -21.35 -4.38 18.67
C GLN A 210 -20.46 -3.37 19.39
N LEU A 211 -20.84 -2.09 19.39
CA LEU A 211 -20.13 -1.04 20.12
C LEU A 211 -20.09 -1.31 21.63
N ASP A 212 -21.22 -1.71 22.23
CA ASP A 212 -21.28 -2.02 23.66
C ASP A 212 -20.37 -3.19 24.02
N GLN A 213 -20.36 -4.24 23.18
CA GLN A 213 -19.44 -5.37 23.36
C GLN A 213 -17.98 -4.94 23.23
N LEU A 214 -17.65 -4.09 22.25
CA LEU A 214 -16.29 -3.59 22.06
C LEU A 214 -15.83 -2.74 23.25
N ILE A 215 -16.70 -1.90 23.80
CA ILE A 215 -16.42 -1.09 25.00
C ILE A 215 -16.12 -2.01 26.19
N VAL A 216 -16.87 -3.10 26.37
CA VAL A 216 -16.60 -4.07 27.43
C VAL A 216 -15.28 -4.78 27.21
N ILE A 217 -15.07 -5.36 26.01
CA ILE A 217 -13.86 -6.12 25.67
C ILE A 217 -12.64 -5.23 25.86
N TYR A 218 -12.63 -4.02 25.29
CA TYR A 218 -11.47 -3.12 25.33
C TYR A 218 -11.46 -2.18 26.55
N SER A 219 -12.09 -2.59 27.64
CA SER A 219 -11.95 -1.93 28.94
C SER A 219 -10.74 -2.46 29.71
N THR A 220 -10.11 -1.58 30.50
CA THR A 220 -9.02 -1.97 31.42
C THR A 220 -9.47 -3.10 32.37
N LYS A 221 -10.70 -3.04 32.86
CA LYS A 221 -11.25 -4.07 33.76
C LYS A 221 -11.30 -5.45 33.11
N PHE A 222 -11.71 -5.55 31.84
CA PHE A 222 -11.82 -6.83 31.16
C PHE A 222 -10.44 -7.44 30.87
N SER A 223 -9.47 -6.64 30.43
CA SER A 223 -8.10 -7.11 30.21
C SER A 223 -7.46 -7.61 31.51
N GLU A 224 -7.69 -6.91 32.64
CA GLU A 224 -7.21 -7.34 33.95
C GLU A 224 -7.83 -8.65 34.42
N ILE A 225 -9.13 -8.86 34.18
CA ILE A 225 -9.81 -10.12 34.51
C ILE A 225 -9.16 -11.27 33.73
N LEU A 226 -9.04 -11.15 32.41
CA LEU A 226 -8.43 -12.21 31.58
C LEU A 226 -7.00 -12.52 32.05
N PHE A 227 -6.21 -11.48 32.32
CA PHE A 227 -4.83 -11.63 32.76
C PHE A 227 -4.73 -12.30 34.13
N ARG A 228 -5.49 -11.84 35.14
CA ARG A 228 -5.45 -12.38 36.52
C ARG A 228 -6.03 -13.77 36.63
N SER A 229 -6.99 -14.12 35.77
CA SER A 229 -7.59 -15.45 35.70
C SER A 229 -6.74 -16.46 34.92
N GLY A 230 -5.61 -16.06 34.35
CA GLY A 230 -4.74 -16.95 33.57
C GLY A 230 -5.30 -17.34 32.20
N LEU A 231 -6.28 -16.58 31.69
CA LEU A 231 -6.94 -16.80 30.40
C LEU A 231 -6.10 -16.22 29.25
N LYS A 232 -4.91 -16.80 29.07
CA LYS A 232 -3.92 -16.29 28.13
C LYS A 232 -4.37 -16.37 26.67
N GLU A 233 -5.06 -17.44 26.29
CA GLU A 233 -5.48 -17.64 24.91
C GLU A 233 -6.53 -16.59 24.51
N GLU A 234 -7.47 -16.31 25.39
CA GLU A 234 -8.47 -15.27 25.23
C GLU A 234 -7.82 -13.88 25.23
N PHE A 235 -6.87 -13.63 26.13
CA PHE A 235 -6.12 -12.38 26.14
C PHE A 235 -5.40 -12.17 24.80
N ASP A 236 -4.69 -13.19 24.30
CA ASP A 236 -3.98 -13.13 23.04
C ASP A 236 -4.94 -12.92 21.85
N TYR A 237 -6.13 -13.51 21.90
CA TYR A 237 -7.14 -13.35 20.87
C TYR A 237 -7.61 -11.89 20.69
N TYR A 238 -7.76 -11.15 21.79
CA TYR A 238 -8.26 -9.76 21.78
C TYR A 238 -7.15 -8.70 21.66
N TYR A 239 -5.95 -8.95 22.18
CA TYR A 239 -4.94 -7.89 22.40
C TYR A 239 -3.58 -8.13 21.74
N LYS A 240 -3.27 -9.34 21.34
CA LYS A 240 -1.92 -9.65 20.84
C LYS A 240 -1.75 -9.22 19.40
N PHE A 241 -0.74 -8.39 19.20
CA PHE A 241 -0.23 -8.05 17.89
C PHE A 241 0.89 -9.02 17.51
N ARG A 242 0.89 -9.50 16.26
CA ARG A 242 1.92 -10.41 15.73
C ARG A 242 2.11 -11.63 16.67
N GLU A 243 3.29 -12.22 16.69
CA GLU A 243 3.56 -13.41 17.50
C GLU A 243 3.90 -13.13 18.97
N THR A 244 4.34 -11.91 19.30
CA THR A 244 4.86 -11.60 20.65
C THR A 244 4.53 -10.20 21.17
N ASP A 245 3.91 -9.34 20.36
CA ASP A 245 3.77 -7.93 20.67
C ASP A 245 2.39 -7.64 21.27
N TYR A 246 2.30 -6.67 22.18
CA TYR A 246 1.07 -6.13 22.73
C TYR A 246 1.12 -4.61 22.63
N PHE A 247 -0.02 -3.98 22.35
CA PHE A 247 -0.07 -2.55 22.15
C PHE A 247 -0.02 -1.83 23.50
N SER A 248 1.07 -1.11 23.78
CA SER A 248 1.33 -0.60 25.14
C SER A 248 1.22 0.91 25.31
N ASN A 249 1.53 1.67 24.26
CA ASN A 249 1.26 3.09 24.17
C ASN A 249 1.29 3.52 22.69
N PHE A 250 1.07 4.80 22.39
CA PHE A 250 0.84 5.28 21.03
C PHE A 250 1.99 4.87 20.09
N ASN A 251 1.70 3.97 19.14
CA ASN A 251 2.65 3.36 18.20
C ASN A 251 3.81 2.54 18.80
N ASN A 252 3.79 2.20 20.10
CA ASN A 252 4.77 1.26 20.67
C ASN A 252 4.14 -0.07 21.06
N PHE A 253 4.97 -1.10 20.97
CA PHE A 253 4.63 -2.45 21.33
C PHE A 253 5.48 -2.90 22.53
N SER A 254 4.88 -3.62 23.46
CA SER A 254 5.56 -4.33 24.53
C SER A 254 5.49 -5.84 24.29
N LYS A 255 6.51 -6.57 24.75
CA LYS A 255 6.44 -8.04 24.83
C LYS A 255 5.71 -8.53 26.09
N ASN A 256 5.49 -7.63 27.05
CA ASN A 256 4.82 -7.92 28.30
C ASN A 256 3.30 -7.66 28.14
N PRO A 257 2.44 -8.68 28.28
CA PRO A 257 0.99 -8.50 28.17
C PRO A 257 0.43 -7.51 29.18
N ARG A 258 1.08 -7.31 30.34
CA ARG A 258 0.63 -6.38 31.38
C ARG A 258 0.73 -4.91 30.97
N ASP A 259 1.56 -4.61 29.99
CA ASP A 259 1.74 -3.25 29.51
C ASP A 259 0.68 -2.90 28.46
N THR A 260 -0.24 -3.82 28.13
CA THR A 260 -1.30 -3.58 27.14
C THR A 260 -2.18 -2.43 27.59
N ASP A 261 -2.49 -1.52 26.66
CA ASP A 261 -3.48 -0.45 26.82
C ASP A 261 -4.71 -0.75 25.92
N PRO A 262 -5.77 -1.36 26.50
CA PRO A 262 -6.99 -1.70 25.77
C PRO A 262 -7.72 -0.48 25.19
N GLU A 263 -7.78 0.60 25.97
CA GLU A 263 -8.52 1.81 25.60
C GLU A 263 -7.83 2.50 24.42
N LEU A 264 -6.50 2.57 24.45
CA LEU A 264 -5.74 3.14 23.35
C LEU A 264 -5.86 2.31 22.08
N LEU A 265 -5.87 0.98 22.18
CA LEU A 265 -6.12 0.09 21.04
C LEU A 265 -7.48 0.40 20.40
N MET A 266 -8.53 0.55 21.23
CA MET A 266 -9.87 0.91 20.77
C MET A 266 -9.87 2.27 20.04
N GLN A 267 -9.20 3.28 20.61
CA GLN A 267 -9.12 4.63 20.04
C GLN A 267 -8.29 4.71 18.75
N THR A 268 -7.22 3.92 18.64
CA THR A 268 -6.26 4.02 17.53
C THR A 268 -6.57 3.10 16.36
N VAL A 269 -7.31 2.00 16.60
CA VAL A 269 -7.63 1.02 15.57
C VAL A 269 -9.12 0.91 15.31
N ILE A 270 -9.91 0.65 16.36
CA ILE A 270 -11.31 0.24 16.20
C ILE A 270 -12.21 1.44 15.87
N PHE A 271 -12.11 2.52 16.64
CA PHE A 271 -12.93 3.72 16.43
C PHE A 271 -12.69 4.42 15.10
N PRO A 272 -11.45 4.57 14.60
CA PRO A 272 -11.22 5.09 13.25
C PRO A 272 -11.96 4.29 12.18
N LEU A 273 -11.98 2.95 12.30
CA LEU A 273 -12.68 2.09 11.35
C LEU A 273 -14.19 2.25 11.43
N ILE A 274 -14.76 2.18 12.64
CA ILE A 274 -16.22 2.29 12.82
C ILE A 274 -16.70 3.69 12.41
N SER A 275 -15.97 4.75 12.76
CA SER A 275 -16.34 6.12 12.41
C SER A 275 -16.37 6.36 10.90
N LEU A 276 -15.42 5.79 10.15
CA LEU A 276 -15.42 5.84 8.69
C LEU A 276 -16.60 5.08 8.06
N LEU A 277 -17.02 3.98 8.67
CA LEU A 277 -18.18 3.22 8.19
C LEU A 277 -19.52 3.88 8.57
N ARG A 278 -19.55 4.78 9.56
CA ARG A 278 -20.76 5.53 9.93
C ARG A 278 -21.34 6.31 8.76
N SER A 279 -20.47 6.88 7.92
CA SER A 279 -20.88 7.64 6.75
C SER A 279 -21.52 6.81 5.64
N GLU A 280 -21.66 5.48 5.82
CA GLU A 280 -22.42 4.61 4.90
C GLU A 280 -23.96 4.73 5.07
N LYS A 281 -24.44 5.34 6.16
CA LYS A 281 -25.88 5.47 6.46
C LYS A 281 -26.44 6.86 6.14
#